data_AF-A0A956U6S2-F1
#
_entry.id   AF-A0A956U6S2-F1
#
_cell.length_a   1.000
_cell.length_b   1.000
_cell.length_c   1.000
_cell.angle_alpha   90.00
_cell.angle_beta   90.00
_cell.angle_gamma   90.00
#
_symmetry.space_group_name_H-M   'P 1'
#
loop_
_entity.id
_entity.type
_entity.pdbx_description
1 polymer ?
#
loop_
_entity_poly.entity_id
_entity_poly.type
_entity_poly.pdbx_seq_one_letter_code
_entity_poly.pdbx_strand_id
1 'polypeptide(L)'
;MTNLPQSIKKKLKSYINGLLGRKDEVGRDDQEPDSATICCGGAVHIAYRGLSDDRMYISYDRKWEEVRFFRQNSLRVFCAGCRQRIYSSEDTES
;
A
#
# COMPACT_ATOMS: atom_id res chain seq x y z
N MET A 1 -36.59 11.55 39.60
CA MET A 1 -35.44 12.28 39.02
C MET A 1 -34.16 11.82 39.71
N THR A 2 -33.50 10.76 39.23
CA THR A 2 -32.26 10.24 39.84
C THR A 2 -31.06 10.70 39.00
N ASN A 3 -30.39 11.75 39.46
CA ASN A 3 -29.17 12.25 38.84
C ASN A 3 -27.98 11.36 39.21
N LEU A 4 -27.53 10.54 38.25
CA LEU A 4 -26.34 9.71 38.41
C LEU A 4 -25.07 10.58 38.32
N PRO A 5 -24.11 10.46 39.27
CA PRO A 5 -22.89 11.27 39.30
C PRO A 5 -22.07 11.16 38.01
N GLN A 6 -21.59 12.29 37.49
CA GLN A 6 -20.86 12.38 36.21
C GLN A 6 -19.58 11.52 36.17
N SER A 7 -18.98 11.20 37.32
CA SER A 7 -17.78 10.37 37.45
C SER A 7 -18.00 8.92 36.99
N ILE A 8 -19.18 8.36 37.25
CA ILE A 8 -19.51 6.96 36.93
C ILE A 8 -19.79 6.80 35.41
N LYS A 9 -20.36 7.83 34.78
CA LYS A 9 -20.65 7.84 33.33
C LYS A 9 -19.37 7.76 32.47
N LYS A 10 -18.26 8.38 32.92
CA LYS A 10 -16.98 8.35 32.18
C LYS A 10 -16.33 6.97 32.24
N LYS A 11 -16.38 6.29 33.39
CA LYS A 11 -15.77 4.97 33.58
C LYS A 11 -16.51 3.86 32.82
N LEU A 12 -17.85 3.94 32.75
CA LEU A 12 -18.66 2.98 31.97
C LEU A 12 -18.46 3.12 30.46
N LYS A 13 -18.30 4.35 29.93
CA LYS A 13 -18.06 4.59 28.50
C LYS A 13 -16.74 3.97 28.02
N SER A 14 -15.70 4.02 28.85
CA SER A 14 -14.40 3.40 28.57
C SER A 14 -14.46 1.87 28.54
N TYR A 15 -15.32 1.26 29.38
CA TYR A 15 -15.40 -0.20 29.49
C TYR A 15 -16.20 -0.83 28.35
N ILE A 16 -17.26 -0.15 27.88
CA ILE A 16 -18.07 -0.58 26.73
C ILE A 16 -17.28 -0.47 25.42
N ASN A 17 -16.49 0.60 25.24
CA ASN A 17 -15.64 0.75 24.05
C ASN A 17 -14.49 -0.27 23.98
N GLY A 18 -14.08 -0.86 25.12
CA GLY A 18 -13.06 -1.91 25.15
C GLY A 18 -13.59 -3.32 24.86
N LEU A 19 -14.90 -3.56 25.04
CA LEU A 19 -15.52 -4.89 24.90
C LEU A 19 -16.15 -5.15 23.52
N LEU A 20 -16.42 -4.10 22.72
CA LEU A 20 -17.02 -4.19 21.38
C LEU A 20 -16.04 -3.92 20.23
N GLY A 21 -14.74 -3.93 20.50
CA GLY A 21 -13.68 -3.65 19.53
C GLY A 21 -12.84 -4.86 19.13
N ARG A 22 -13.36 -6.10 19.22
CA ARG A 22 -12.82 -7.21 18.43
C ARG A 22 -13.48 -7.18 17.07
N LYS A 23 -12.76 -6.73 16.05
CA LYS A 23 -12.89 -7.28 14.72
C LYS A 23 -11.49 -7.48 14.17
N ASP A 24 -11.23 -8.73 13.85
CA ASP A 24 -10.05 -9.20 13.18
C ASP A 24 -10.05 -8.58 11.78
N GLU A 25 -9.44 -7.41 11.66
CA GLU A 25 -9.08 -6.88 10.36
C GLU A 25 -7.62 -7.25 10.17
N VAL A 26 -7.42 -8.34 9.43
CA VAL A 26 -6.22 -8.60 8.64
C VAL A 26 -6.00 -7.36 7.78
N GLY A 27 -5.36 -6.34 8.38
CA GLY A 27 -4.83 -5.20 7.68
C GLY A 27 -3.62 -5.69 6.90
N ARG A 28 -3.88 -6.39 5.79
CA ARG A 28 -3.07 -6.15 4.61
C ARG A 28 -3.21 -4.66 4.36
N ASP A 29 -2.28 -3.87 4.88
CA ASP A 29 -1.88 -2.65 4.20
C ASP A 29 -1.24 -3.12 2.89
N ASP A 30 -2.07 -3.67 1.99
CA ASP A 30 -1.89 -3.53 0.56
C ASP A 30 -2.12 -2.04 0.33
N GLN A 31 -1.18 -1.22 0.79
CA GLN A 31 -1.11 0.18 0.42
C GLN A 31 -0.69 0.14 -1.04
N GLU A 32 -1.66 -0.17 -1.91
CA GLU A 32 -1.60 0.11 -3.33
C GLU A 32 -1.16 1.57 -3.38
N PRO A 33 0.07 1.86 -3.78
CA PRO A 33 0.64 3.18 -3.58
C PRO A 33 -0.30 4.13 -4.29
N ASP A 34 -0.85 5.05 -3.49
CA ASP A 34 -1.96 5.90 -3.88
C ASP A 34 -1.62 6.50 -5.25
N SER A 35 -2.33 6.02 -6.28
CA SER A 35 -2.08 6.33 -7.69
C SER A 35 -2.05 7.83 -7.98
N ALA A 36 -2.53 8.64 -7.03
CA ALA A 36 -2.51 10.09 -6.98
C ALA A 36 -1.11 10.74 -6.98
N THR A 37 -0.01 10.01 -6.72
CA THR A 37 1.35 10.60 -6.78
C THR A 37 2.33 9.80 -7.65
N ILE A 38 1.91 9.35 -8.83
CA ILE A 38 2.85 8.86 -9.84
C ILE A 38 3.69 10.06 -10.29
N CYS A 39 4.92 10.15 -9.77
CA CYS A 39 5.69 11.39 -9.84
C CYS A 39 5.81 11.95 -11.25
N CYS A 40 5.71 13.27 -11.30
CA CYS A 40 6.29 14.13 -12.34
C CYS A 40 5.65 14.05 -13.74
N GLY A 41 4.75 13.09 -14.00
CA GLY A 41 4.01 13.05 -15.26
C GLY A 41 3.23 11.76 -15.55
N GLY A 42 3.03 10.86 -14.59
CA GLY A 42 2.24 9.64 -14.81
C GLY A 42 2.92 8.54 -15.62
N ALA A 43 4.10 8.80 -16.19
CA ALA A 43 4.92 7.84 -16.92
C ALA A 43 5.99 7.19 -16.02
N VAL A 44 6.20 5.89 -16.22
CA VAL A 44 7.10 5.07 -15.42
C VAL A 44 7.99 4.18 -16.29
N HIS A 45 9.14 3.83 -15.73
CA HIS A 45 10.01 2.78 -16.25
C HIS A 45 9.87 1.55 -15.37
N ILE A 46 9.61 0.40 -15.99
CA ILE A 46 9.32 -0.84 -15.28
C ILE A 46 10.46 -1.82 -15.57
N ALA A 47 11.24 -2.15 -14.55
CA ALA A 47 12.22 -3.21 -14.62
C ALA A 47 11.63 -4.52 -14.08
N TYR A 48 11.77 -5.60 -14.83
CA TYR A 48 11.18 -6.91 -14.51
C TYR A 48 12.08 -8.05 -14.99
N ARG A 49 11.91 -9.25 -14.43
CA ARG A 49 12.56 -10.47 -14.93
C ARG A 49 11.72 -11.18 -15.99
N GLY A 50 12.38 -11.62 -17.05
CA GLY A 50 11.77 -12.46 -18.09
C GLY A 50 11.40 -13.84 -17.54
N LEU A 51 10.24 -14.36 -17.93
CA LEU A 51 9.73 -15.64 -17.44
C LEU A 51 10.53 -16.87 -17.91
N SER A 52 11.20 -16.76 -19.06
CA SER A 52 11.88 -17.90 -19.70
C SER A 52 13.38 -17.91 -19.51
N ASP A 53 13.99 -16.75 -19.23
CA ASP A 53 15.44 -16.58 -19.19
C ASP A 53 15.94 -15.89 -17.91
N ASP A 54 15.04 -15.50 -17.01
CA ASP A 54 15.30 -14.75 -15.77
C ASP A 54 16.15 -13.47 -15.97
N ARG A 55 16.26 -12.97 -17.20
CA ARG A 55 17.04 -11.76 -17.49
C ARG A 55 16.26 -10.53 -17.06
N MET A 56 16.98 -9.50 -16.63
CA MET A 56 16.40 -8.20 -16.32
C MET A 56 16.10 -7.44 -17.61
N TYR A 57 14.84 -7.07 -17.78
CA TYR A 57 14.33 -6.22 -18.85
C TYR A 57 13.83 -4.90 -18.29
N ILE A 58 13.83 -3.85 -19.12
CA ILE A 58 13.26 -2.55 -18.78
C ILE A 58 12.27 -2.14 -19.87
N SER A 59 11.06 -1.79 -19.45
CA SER A 59 10.05 -1.16 -20.28
C SER A 59 10.00 0.33 -19.98
N TYR A 60 10.25 1.16 -20.99
CA TYR A 60 10.26 2.62 -20.88
C TYR A 60 8.89 3.23 -21.17
N ASP A 61 8.67 4.43 -20.63
CA ASP A 61 7.49 5.30 -20.86
C ASP A 61 6.13 4.60 -20.75
N ARG A 62 5.97 3.75 -19.73
CA ARG A 62 4.72 3.04 -19.45
C ARG A 62 3.80 3.85 -18.55
N LYS A 63 2.51 3.59 -18.63
CA LYS A 63 1.54 4.14 -17.67
C LYS A 63 1.56 3.33 -16.38
N TRP A 64 1.29 3.98 -15.25
CA TRP A 64 1.18 3.29 -13.96
C TRP A 64 0.13 2.15 -13.98
N GLU A 65 -0.99 2.36 -14.66
CA GLU A 65 -2.05 1.36 -14.82
C GLU A 65 -1.58 0.07 -15.53
N GLU A 66 -0.48 0.15 -16.29
CA GLU A 66 0.09 -1.01 -16.99
C GLU A 66 0.97 -1.86 -16.07
N VAL A 67 1.41 -1.32 -14.92
CA VAL A 67 2.26 -2.02 -13.94
C VAL A 67 1.60 -3.33 -13.46
N ARG A 68 0.28 -3.35 -13.32
CA ARG A 68 -0.49 -4.54 -12.91
C ARG A 68 -0.35 -5.75 -13.86
N PHE A 69 0.06 -5.54 -15.10
CA PHE A 69 0.26 -6.62 -16.08
C PHE A 69 1.62 -7.31 -15.95
N PHE A 70 2.53 -6.74 -15.15
CA PHE A 70 3.84 -7.32 -14.90
C PHE A 70 3.78 -8.25 -13.69
N ARG A 71 4.55 -9.34 -13.72
CA ARG A 71 4.74 -10.21 -12.55
C ARG A 71 5.34 -9.40 -11.41
N GLN A 72 4.70 -9.46 -10.25
CA GLN A 72 5.14 -8.72 -9.06
C GLN A 72 6.52 -9.20 -8.60
N ASN A 73 6.80 -10.50 -8.62
CA ASN A 73 8.10 -11.05 -8.20
C ASN A 73 9.23 -10.40 -9.02
N SER A 74 10.13 -9.66 -8.36
CA SER A 74 11.26 -8.88 -8.94
C SER A 74 10.90 -7.63 -9.77
N LEU A 75 9.69 -7.12 -9.66
CA LEU A 75 9.27 -5.85 -10.27
C LEU A 75 9.87 -4.64 -9.55
N ARG A 76 10.48 -3.73 -10.31
CA ARG A 76 10.95 -2.43 -9.83
C ARG A 76 10.41 -1.33 -10.74
N VAL A 77 9.72 -0.35 -10.17
CA VAL A 77 9.10 0.74 -10.92
C VAL A 77 9.76 2.05 -10.56
N PHE A 78 10.12 2.84 -11.58
CA PHE A 78 10.81 4.12 -11.46
C PHE A 78 10.00 5.21 -12.16
N CYS A 79 10.05 6.43 -11.66
CA CYS A 79 9.51 7.58 -12.40
C CYS A 79 10.32 7.83 -13.68
N ALA A 80 9.67 8.09 -14.80
CA ALA A 80 10.35 8.47 -16.05
C ALA A 80 11.07 9.84 -15.95
N GLY A 81 10.51 10.78 -15.17
CA GLY A 81 11.07 12.12 -14.99
C GLY A 81 12.24 12.18 -14.02
N CYS A 82 11.99 11.95 -12.73
CA CYS A 82 13.02 12.10 -11.70
C CYS A 82 13.84 10.83 -11.42
N ARG A 83 13.49 9.69 -12.06
CA ARG A 83 14.12 8.38 -11.87
C ARG A 83 14.09 7.83 -10.44
N GLN A 84 13.32 8.44 -9.54
CA GLN A 84 13.08 7.89 -8.21
C GLN A 84 12.32 6.58 -8.30
N ARG A 85 12.66 5.66 -7.40
CA ARG A 85 11.96 4.39 -7.23
C ARG A 85 10.60 4.65 -6.60
N ILE A 86 9.55 4.18 -7.25
CA ILE A 86 8.16 4.29 -6.80
C ILE A 86 7.72 3.01 -6.09
N TYR A 87 8.12 1.86 -6.63
CA TYR A 87 7.74 0.54 -6.11
C TYR A 87 8.87 -0.47 -6.32
N SER A 88 9.02 -1.39 -5.38
CA SER A 88 9.88 -2.56 -5.48
C SER A 88 9.23 -3.72 -4.74
N SER A 89 9.09 -4.87 -5.41
CA SER A 89 8.51 -6.06 -4.78
C SER A 89 9.45 -6.83 -3.87
N GLU A 90 10.75 -6.47 -3.85
CA GLU A 90 11.71 -6.99 -2.87
C GLU A 90 11.39 -6.53 -1.44
N ASP A 91 10.52 -5.54 -1.28
CA ASP A 91 10.15 -4.98 0.02
C ASP A 91 8.99 -5.74 0.69
N THR A 92 8.45 -6.81 0.05
CA THR A 92 7.22 -7.51 0.50
C THR A 92 7.45 -8.89 1.12
N GLU A 93 8.70 -9.36 1.23
CA GLU A 93 9.05 -10.56 1.99
C GLU A 93 9.79 -10.15 3.29
N SER A 94 9.04 -9.88 4.36
CA SER A 94 9.56 -9.74 5.73
C SER A 94 8.56 -10.32 6.73
#